data_AF-A0A090TCP2-F1
#
_entry.id   AF-A0A090TCP2-F1
#
_cell.length_a   1.000
_cell.length_b   1.000
_cell.length_c   1.000
_cell.angle_alpha   90.00
_cell.angle_beta   90.00
_cell.angle_gamma   90.00
#
_symmetry.space_group_name_H-M   'P 1'
#
loop_
_entity.id
_entity.type
_entity.pdbx_description
1 polymer ?
#
loop_
_entity_poly.entity_id
_entity_poly.type
_entity_poly.pdbx_seq_one_letter_code
_entity_poly.pdbx_strand_id
1 'polypeptide(L)'
;MLDYLAERNIPCTASLTKIYSRDANAWHISTEGGVLEDTWNAPNDDCWAWTVDPEQAPDQAEYVTLEVAKGEVVAVDGEKMTPYNALVYLNEKGVKHGVGRIDIVENRLVGMKSRGCYETPGGTIMMEALRAVEQLVLDKTSFEFREELGVKASHLVYDGRWFTPLCKSILAASEELAQDVNGEVVVKLYKGQAIVTQKRSVNSLYSEEFATFGEDEVYDQSHAEGFIRLYSLSSRIRALNEAKKK
;
A
#
# COMPACT_ATOMS: atom_id res chain seq x y z
N MET A 1 25.18 -26.88 12.78
CA MET A 1 24.85 -25.94 13.87
C MET A 1 24.05 -26.61 14.98
N LEU A 2 22.97 -27.36 14.68
CA LEU A 2 22.23 -28.12 15.69
C LEU A 2 23.12 -29.09 16.48
N ASP A 3 23.98 -29.85 15.80
CA ASP A 3 24.93 -30.75 16.47
C ASP A 3 25.89 -29.99 17.39
N TYR A 4 26.41 -28.85 16.94
CA TYR A 4 27.28 -27.99 17.75
C TYR A 4 26.60 -27.48 19.03
N LEU A 5 25.32 -27.13 18.95
CA LEU A 5 24.51 -26.71 20.10
C LEU A 5 24.22 -27.90 21.03
N ALA A 6 23.87 -29.06 20.46
CA ALA A 6 23.59 -30.28 21.20
C ALA A 6 24.82 -30.79 21.96
N GLU A 7 25.99 -30.84 21.33
CA GLU A 7 27.27 -31.17 21.95
C GLU A 7 27.60 -30.29 23.17
N ARG A 8 27.10 -29.04 23.17
CA ARG A 8 27.36 -28.04 24.21
C ARG A 8 26.19 -27.86 25.18
N ASN A 9 25.14 -28.66 25.06
CA ASN A 9 23.91 -28.54 25.85
C ASN A 9 23.31 -27.11 25.81
N ILE A 10 23.44 -26.41 24.68
CA ILE A 10 22.84 -25.10 24.50
C ILE A 10 21.37 -25.31 24.07
N PRO A 11 20.39 -24.89 24.89
CA PRO A 11 18.98 -25.08 24.56
C PRO A 11 18.61 -24.29 23.29
N CYS A 12 17.90 -24.94 22.37
CA CYS A 12 17.46 -24.35 21.12
C CYS A 12 16.07 -24.87 20.73
N THR A 13 15.24 -24.00 20.17
CA THR A 13 13.91 -24.34 19.65
C THR A 13 13.93 -24.73 18.17
N ALA A 14 15.07 -24.55 17.49
CA ALA A 14 15.27 -24.97 16.12
C ALA A 14 15.32 -26.50 16.03
N SER A 15 14.70 -27.03 14.97
CA SER A 15 14.66 -28.47 14.70
C SER A 15 14.78 -28.69 13.20
N LEU A 16 15.13 -29.92 12.79
CA LEU A 16 15.18 -30.28 11.37
C LEU A 16 13.81 -30.21 10.68
N THR A 17 12.71 -30.15 11.43
CA THR A 17 11.34 -30.12 10.91
C THR A 17 10.74 -28.71 10.82
N LYS A 18 11.24 -27.74 11.61
CA LYS A 18 10.88 -26.32 11.45
C LYS A 18 11.84 -25.66 10.47
N ILE A 19 11.52 -25.80 9.18
CA ILE A 19 12.39 -25.44 8.06
C ILE A 19 12.23 -23.98 7.58
N TYR A 20 11.30 -23.21 8.14
CA TYR A 20 11.09 -21.83 7.73
C TYR A 20 12.00 -20.85 8.47
N SER A 21 12.57 -19.93 7.71
CA SER A 21 13.15 -18.69 8.26
C SER A 21 12.03 -17.66 8.39
N ARG A 22 11.88 -17.05 9.55
CA ARG A 22 10.91 -15.99 9.79
C ARG A 22 11.58 -14.76 10.40
N ASP A 23 11.22 -13.60 9.88
CA ASP A 23 11.58 -12.32 10.47
C ASP A 23 10.32 -11.53 10.77
N ALA A 24 10.21 -11.02 11.99
CA ALA A 24 8.99 -10.42 12.50
C ALA A 24 9.28 -9.16 13.29
N ASN A 25 8.51 -8.12 13.01
CA ASN A 25 8.48 -6.86 13.76
C ASN A 25 7.02 -6.41 13.87
N ALA A 26 6.73 -5.22 14.40
CA ALA A 26 5.34 -4.77 14.55
C ALA A 26 4.64 -4.48 13.21
N TRP A 27 5.39 -4.23 12.14
CA TRP A 27 4.84 -3.89 10.82
C TRP A 27 4.40 -5.11 10.06
N HIS A 28 5.21 -6.17 10.08
CA HIS A 28 4.96 -7.38 9.31
C HIS A 28 5.73 -8.59 9.86
N ILE A 29 5.38 -9.76 9.34
CA ILE A 29 6.19 -10.97 9.38
C ILE A 29 6.48 -11.44 7.96
N SER A 30 7.70 -11.95 7.73
CA SER A 30 8.08 -12.68 6.53
C SER A 30 8.31 -14.16 6.87
N THR A 31 7.95 -15.04 5.93
CA THR A 31 8.22 -16.47 5.98
C THR A 31 8.87 -16.90 4.66
N GLU A 32 10.06 -17.48 4.75
CA GLU A 32 10.84 -17.96 3.62
C GLU A 32 11.38 -19.38 3.88
N GLY A 33 11.77 -20.08 2.80
CA GLY A 33 12.36 -21.41 2.86
C GLY A 33 11.33 -22.54 2.89
N GLY A 34 11.83 -23.77 3.03
CA GLY A 34 11.00 -24.96 3.08
C GLY A 34 10.17 -25.17 1.82
N VAL A 35 8.86 -25.42 1.95
CA VAL A 35 7.99 -25.68 0.79
C VAL A 35 7.94 -24.52 -0.19
N LEU A 36 8.24 -23.29 0.25
CA LEU A 36 8.21 -22.08 -0.57
C LEU A 36 9.39 -22.00 -1.55
N GLU A 37 10.44 -22.80 -1.38
CA GLU A 37 11.60 -22.80 -2.30
C GLU A 37 11.24 -23.29 -3.70
N ASP A 38 10.21 -24.14 -3.83
CA ASP A 38 9.64 -24.53 -5.12
C ASP A 38 8.40 -23.67 -5.42
N THR A 39 8.47 -22.88 -6.49
CA THR A 39 7.38 -22.02 -6.95
C THR A 39 6.11 -22.76 -7.37
N TRP A 40 6.18 -24.08 -7.57
CA TRP A 40 5.03 -24.91 -7.89
C TRP A 40 4.26 -25.40 -6.66
N ASN A 41 4.83 -25.26 -5.46
CA ASN A 41 4.12 -25.56 -4.22
C ASN A 41 3.26 -24.37 -3.81
N ALA A 42 1.98 -24.61 -3.51
CA ALA A 42 1.15 -23.64 -2.79
C ALA A 42 1.70 -23.42 -1.37
N PRO A 43 1.60 -22.19 -0.81
CA PRO A 43 1.84 -21.97 0.62
C PRO A 43 0.90 -22.85 1.44
N ASN A 44 1.43 -23.51 2.48
CA ASN A 44 0.62 -24.27 3.44
C ASN A 44 0.32 -23.41 4.68
N ASP A 45 -0.45 -23.95 5.62
CA ASP A 45 -0.82 -23.23 6.85
C ASP A 45 0.39 -22.76 7.66
N ASP A 46 1.51 -23.49 7.61
CA ASP A 46 2.75 -23.10 8.29
C ASP A 46 3.45 -21.89 7.64
N CYS A 47 3.08 -21.52 6.41
CA CYS A 47 3.63 -20.31 5.76
C CYS A 47 3.05 -19.02 6.35
N TRP A 48 1.86 -19.08 6.96
CA TRP A 48 1.12 -17.92 7.47
C TRP A 48 1.05 -17.99 8.99
N ALA A 49 1.84 -17.14 9.66
CA ALA A 49 2.06 -17.20 11.09
C ALA A 49 1.14 -16.27 11.89
N TRP A 50 0.58 -15.23 11.28
CA TRP A 50 -0.20 -14.21 11.97
C TRP A 50 -1.68 -14.29 11.64
N THR A 51 -2.00 -14.26 10.36
CA THR A 51 -3.33 -13.99 9.82
C THR A 51 -4.16 -15.25 9.74
N VAL A 52 -5.47 -15.15 10.02
CA VAL A 52 -6.42 -16.24 9.76
C VAL A 52 -6.50 -16.49 8.26
N ASP A 53 -6.68 -17.76 7.86
CA ASP A 53 -6.92 -18.04 6.45
C ASP A 53 -8.16 -17.28 5.94
N PRO A 54 -8.08 -16.54 4.81
CA PRO A 54 -9.23 -15.84 4.26
C PRO A 54 -10.49 -16.70 4.13
N GLU A 55 -10.38 -18.00 3.85
CA GLU A 55 -11.54 -18.91 3.78
C GLU A 55 -12.17 -19.17 5.15
N GLN A 56 -11.34 -19.19 6.22
CA GLN A 56 -11.75 -19.42 7.61
C GLN A 56 -12.00 -18.12 8.40
N ALA A 57 -11.72 -16.97 7.81
CA ALA A 57 -12.02 -15.66 8.41
C ALA A 57 -13.54 -15.48 8.61
N PRO A 58 -13.99 -14.57 9.49
CA PRO A 58 -15.42 -14.37 9.77
C PRO A 58 -16.26 -14.08 8.51
N ASP A 59 -17.48 -14.62 8.47
CA ASP A 59 -18.46 -14.34 7.41
C ASP A 59 -19.13 -12.96 7.54
N GLN A 60 -18.90 -12.26 8.65
CA GLN A 60 -19.34 -10.89 8.85
C GLN A 60 -18.17 -9.94 8.65
N ALA A 61 -18.33 -8.99 7.73
CA ALA A 61 -17.35 -7.92 7.52
C ALA A 61 -17.26 -7.01 8.75
N GLU A 62 -16.06 -6.51 9.00
CA GLU A 62 -15.78 -5.49 10.01
C GLU A 62 -15.44 -4.17 9.33
N TYR A 63 -15.84 -3.05 9.92
CA TYR A 63 -15.57 -1.73 9.39
C TYR A 63 -14.71 -0.98 10.40
N VAL A 64 -13.67 -0.34 9.91
CA VAL A 64 -12.75 0.47 10.70
C VAL A 64 -12.65 1.86 10.09
N THR A 65 -12.72 2.87 10.94
CA THR A 65 -12.56 4.27 10.54
C THR A 65 -11.14 4.71 10.85
N LEU A 66 -10.46 5.38 9.92
CA LEU A 66 -9.13 5.96 10.11
C LEU A 66 -9.20 7.46 9.86
N GLU A 67 -8.67 8.25 10.79
CA GLU A 67 -8.43 9.68 10.61
C GLU A 67 -6.97 9.88 10.17
N VAL A 68 -6.80 10.62 9.08
CA VAL A 68 -5.51 10.98 8.51
C VAL A 68 -5.31 12.48 8.70
N ALA A 69 -4.14 12.87 9.20
CA ALA A 69 -3.71 14.26 9.25
C ALA A 69 -2.28 14.35 8.73
N LYS A 70 -2.06 15.25 7.77
CA LYS A 70 -0.78 15.46 7.11
C LYS A 70 -0.11 14.17 6.60
N GLY A 71 -0.91 13.27 6.03
CA GLY A 71 -0.43 11.97 5.54
C GLY A 71 -0.10 10.94 6.62
N GLU A 72 -0.44 11.19 7.89
CA GLU A 72 -0.28 10.24 8.99
C GLU A 72 -1.63 9.78 9.55
N VAL A 73 -1.73 8.51 9.93
CA VAL A 73 -2.90 8.00 10.67
C VAL A 73 -2.81 8.45 12.13
N VAL A 74 -3.76 9.29 12.56
CA VAL A 74 -3.77 9.92 13.89
C VAL A 74 -4.86 9.41 14.83
N ALA A 75 -5.90 8.76 14.27
CA ALA A 75 -6.95 8.11 15.05
C ALA A 75 -7.52 6.90 14.32
N VAL A 76 -8.02 5.93 15.08
CA VAL A 76 -8.73 4.76 14.57
C VAL A 76 -10.00 4.55 15.39
N ASP A 77 -11.13 4.30 14.73
CA ASP A 77 -12.46 4.13 15.35
C ASP A 77 -12.84 5.27 16.34
N GLY A 78 -12.41 6.49 16.03
CA GLY A 78 -12.65 7.70 16.82
C GLY A 78 -11.70 7.90 18.01
N GLU A 79 -10.78 6.97 18.25
CA GLU A 79 -9.78 7.08 19.31
C GLU A 79 -8.43 7.57 18.77
N LYS A 80 -7.89 8.63 19.37
CA LYS A 80 -6.55 9.15 19.01
C LYS A 80 -5.48 8.16 19.42
N MET A 81 -4.56 7.86 18.50
CA MET A 81 -3.50 6.89 18.71
C MET A 81 -2.17 7.42 18.18
N THR A 82 -1.07 6.94 18.75
CA THR A 82 0.23 7.08 18.09
C THR A 82 0.26 6.20 16.84
N PRO A 83 1.11 6.48 15.84
CA PRO A 83 1.22 5.63 14.65
C PRO A 83 1.47 4.15 14.99
N TYR A 84 2.28 3.88 16.02
CA TYR A 84 2.53 2.52 16.50
C TYR A 84 1.27 1.85 17.09
N ASN A 85 0.52 2.55 17.94
CA ASN A 85 -0.70 1.99 18.54
C ASN A 85 -1.79 1.77 17.49
N ALA A 86 -1.93 2.69 16.53
CA ALA A 86 -2.82 2.52 15.39
C ALA A 86 -2.44 1.26 14.58
N LEU A 87 -1.16 1.06 14.30
CA LEU A 87 -0.66 -0.12 13.58
C LEU A 87 -0.99 -1.42 14.31
N VAL A 88 -0.70 -1.50 15.61
CA VAL A 88 -0.97 -2.69 16.42
C VAL A 88 -2.47 -2.98 16.48
N TYR A 89 -3.29 -1.96 16.70
CA TYR A 89 -4.75 -2.10 16.71
C TYR A 89 -5.30 -2.59 15.36
N LEU A 90 -4.79 -2.04 14.25
CA LEU A 90 -5.16 -2.47 12.91
C LEU A 90 -4.62 -3.86 12.57
N ASN A 91 -3.46 -4.26 13.10
CA ASN A 91 -2.97 -5.64 12.98
C ASN A 91 -3.97 -6.61 13.63
N GLU A 92 -4.43 -6.34 14.85
CA GLU A 92 -5.40 -7.20 15.55
C GLU A 92 -6.68 -7.39 14.73
N LYS A 93 -7.22 -6.31 14.16
CA LYS A 93 -8.40 -6.37 13.28
C LYS A 93 -8.10 -7.09 11.96
N GLY A 94 -7.01 -6.74 11.28
CA GLY A 94 -6.65 -7.28 9.97
C GLY A 94 -6.33 -8.78 10.02
N VAL A 95 -5.63 -9.24 11.07
CA VAL A 95 -5.30 -10.64 11.31
C VAL A 95 -6.54 -11.52 11.32
N LYS A 96 -7.58 -11.11 12.06
CA LYS A 96 -8.85 -11.83 12.17
C LYS A 96 -9.52 -12.03 10.81
N HIS A 97 -9.34 -11.08 9.89
CA HIS A 97 -9.94 -11.11 8.55
C HIS A 97 -9.01 -11.62 7.46
N GLY A 98 -7.80 -12.09 7.78
CA GLY A 98 -6.85 -12.60 6.79
C GLY A 98 -6.19 -11.53 5.91
N VAL A 99 -6.27 -10.26 6.30
CA VAL A 99 -5.82 -9.12 5.49
C VAL A 99 -4.29 -9.06 5.41
N GLY A 100 -3.78 -8.71 4.24
CA GLY A 100 -2.37 -8.36 4.05
C GLY A 100 -1.43 -9.55 3.80
N ARG A 101 -1.98 -10.71 3.42
CA ARG A 101 -1.19 -11.84 2.89
C ARG A 101 -0.72 -11.55 1.46
N ILE A 102 0.58 -11.72 1.22
CA ILE A 102 1.16 -11.73 -0.13
C ILE A 102 2.13 -12.90 -0.27
N ASP A 103 2.10 -13.59 -1.42
CA ASP A 103 3.09 -14.60 -1.85
C ASP A 103 3.73 -14.07 -3.13
N ILE A 104 5.03 -13.77 -3.06
CA ILE A 104 5.74 -13.11 -4.15
C ILE A 104 7.09 -13.76 -4.42
N VAL A 105 7.50 -13.69 -5.69
CA VAL A 105 8.90 -13.88 -6.09
C VAL A 105 9.52 -12.51 -6.32
N GLU A 106 10.45 -12.13 -5.46
CA GLU A 106 11.12 -10.84 -5.48
C GLU A 106 12.52 -10.91 -6.12
N ASN A 107 13.06 -9.74 -6.49
CA ASN A 107 14.42 -9.61 -6.99
C ASN A 107 15.31 -9.03 -5.89
N ARG A 108 16.25 -9.83 -5.39
CA ARG A 108 17.22 -9.35 -4.40
C ARG A 108 18.27 -8.46 -5.07
N LEU A 109 18.77 -7.47 -4.33
CA LEU A 109 19.82 -6.57 -4.79
C LEU A 109 21.07 -7.32 -5.28
N VAL A 110 21.38 -8.47 -4.66
CA VAL A 110 22.51 -9.33 -5.04
C VAL A 110 22.27 -10.16 -6.32
N GLY A 111 21.18 -9.91 -7.04
CA GLY A 111 20.91 -10.43 -8.39
C GLY A 111 20.13 -11.74 -8.44
N MET A 112 19.84 -12.38 -7.30
CA MET A 112 19.05 -13.60 -7.22
C MET A 112 17.56 -13.30 -7.03
N LYS A 113 16.71 -14.24 -7.43
CA LYS A 113 15.29 -14.23 -7.05
C LYS A 113 15.08 -15.01 -5.76
N SER A 114 14.13 -14.56 -4.94
CA SER A 114 13.68 -15.28 -3.74
C SER A 114 12.16 -15.32 -3.73
N ARG A 115 11.58 -16.38 -3.17
CA ARG A 115 10.14 -16.46 -2.91
C ARG A 115 9.89 -16.32 -1.41
N GLY A 116 8.91 -15.52 -1.04
CA GLY A 116 8.52 -15.28 0.34
C GLY A 116 7.02 -15.04 0.49
N CYS A 117 6.49 -15.49 1.61
CA CYS A 117 5.15 -15.15 2.09
C CYS A 117 5.27 -14.03 3.13
N TYR A 118 4.46 -12.98 3.01
CA TYR A 118 4.49 -11.85 3.94
C TYR A 118 3.08 -11.54 4.43
N GLU A 119 3.00 -11.11 5.68
CA GLU A 119 1.75 -10.73 6.34
C GLU A 119 1.92 -9.33 6.95
N THR A 120 1.24 -8.35 6.35
CA THR A 120 1.33 -6.93 6.76
C THR A 120 -0.07 -6.35 7.02
N PRO A 121 -0.85 -6.88 7.97
CA PRO A 121 -2.29 -6.59 8.08
C PRO A 121 -2.60 -5.11 8.32
N GLY A 122 -2.04 -4.52 9.39
CA GLY A 122 -2.27 -3.12 9.74
C GLY A 122 -1.68 -2.16 8.72
N GLY A 123 -0.48 -2.47 8.20
CA GLY A 123 0.14 -1.67 7.13
C GLY A 123 -0.68 -1.68 5.83
N THR A 124 -1.28 -2.81 5.44
CA THR A 124 -2.21 -2.87 4.29
C THR A 124 -3.43 -1.97 4.51
N ILE A 125 -4.04 -2.00 5.69
CA ILE A 125 -5.21 -1.16 5.99
C ILE A 125 -4.85 0.33 5.99
N MET A 126 -3.71 0.70 6.61
CA MET A 126 -3.21 2.07 6.60
C MET A 126 -2.95 2.57 5.18
N MET A 127 -2.32 1.76 4.33
CA MET A 127 -2.03 2.12 2.94
C MET A 127 -3.30 2.39 2.13
N GLU A 128 -4.34 1.58 2.29
CA GLU A 128 -5.62 1.81 1.63
C GLU A 128 -6.29 3.12 2.09
N ALA A 129 -6.21 3.43 3.39
CA ALA A 129 -6.73 4.70 3.92
C ALA A 129 -5.95 5.92 3.39
N LEU A 130 -4.63 5.89 3.44
CA LEU A 130 -3.78 7.00 2.97
C LEU A 130 -4.02 7.29 1.48
N ARG A 131 -4.01 6.26 0.64
CA ARG A 131 -4.31 6.38 -0.80
C ARG A 131 -5.70 6.93 -1.07
N ALA A 132 -6.68 6.58 -0.25
CA ALA A 132 -8.02 7.10 -0.41
C ALA A 132 -8.11 8.60 -0.14
N VAL A 133 -7.38 9.13 0.83
CA VAL A 133 -7.31 10.58 1.07
C VAL A 133 -6.53 11.27 -0.04
N GLU A 134 -5.40 10.70 -0.49
CA GLU A 134 -4.61 11.23 -1.62
C GLU A 134 -5.47 11.45 -2.89
N GLN A 135 -6.39 10.53 -3.19
CA GLN A 135 -7.33 10.66 -4.32
C GLN A 135 -8.28 11.87 -4.22
N LEU A 136 -8.58 12.33 -3.01
CA LEU A 136 -9.46 13.47 -2.79
C LEU A 136 -8.71 14.81 -2.87
N VAL A 137 -7.43 14.84 -2.51
CA VAL A 137 -6.71 16.08 -2.18
C VAL A 137 -5.64 16.45 -3.19
N LEU A 138 -5.02 15.48 -3.86
CA LEU A 138 -3.97 15.76 -4.84
C LEU A 138 -4.57 16.02 -6.21
N ASP A 139 -4.12 17.09 -6.87
CA ASP A 139 -4.39 17.27 -8.29
C ASP A 139 -3.70 16.16 -9.11
N LYS A 140 -4.12 16.00 -10.36
CA LYS A 140 -3.62 14.92 -11.23
C LYS A 140 -2.09 14.84 -11.30
N THR A 141 -1.41 15.97 -11.45
CA THR A 141 0.05 15.96 -11.64
C THR A 141 0.79 15.72 -10.34
N SER A 142 0.29 16.26 -9.22
CA SER A 142 0.82 15.96 -7.90
C SER A 142 0.62 14.48 -7.52
N PHE A 143 -0.54 13.90 -7.85
CA PHE A 143 -0.82 12.48 -7.63
C PHE A 143 0.13 11.57 -8.42
N GLU A 144 0.33 11.86 -9.71
CA GLU A 144 1.28 11.13 -10.57
C GLU A 144 2.72 11.21 -10.01
N PHE A 145 3.17 12.40 -9.59
CA PHE A 145 4.50 12.59 -9.02
C PHE A 145 4.65 11.88 -7.65
N ARG A 146 3.62 11.91 -6.81
CA ARG A 146 3.59 11.16 -5.54
C ARG A 146 3.85 9.67 -5.84
N GLU A 147 3.13 9.06 -6.76
CA GLU A 147 3.30 7.63 -7.07
C GLU A 147 4.74 7.31 -7.54
N GLU A 148 5.34 8.18 -8.35
CA GLU A 148 6.75 8.07 -8.74
C GLU A 148 7.70 8.12 -7.53
N LEU A 149 7.47 9.06 -6.61
CA LEU A 149 8.25 9.17 -5.36
C LEU A 149 8.12 7.92 -4.50
N GLY A 150 6.91 7.36 -4.37
CA GLY A 150 6.65 6.15 -3.60
C GLY A 150 7.46 4.95 -4.11
N VAL A 151 7.48 4.74 -5.43
CA VAL A 151 8.27 3.68 -6.08
C VAL A 151 9.78 3.90 -5.89
N LYS A 152 10.25 5.15 -6.01
CA LYS A 152 11.67 5.46 -5.77
C LYS A 152 12.05 5.23 -4.31
N ALA A 153 11.20 5.63 -3.37
CA ALA A 153 11.39 5.40 -1.95
C ALA A 153 11.50 3.90 -1.64
N SER A 154 10.59 3.08 -2.18
CA SER A 154 10.59 1.64 -1.93
C SER A 154 11.87 0.96 -2.42
N HIS A 155 12.39 1.33 -3.59
CA HIS A 155 13.67 0.81 -4.07
C HIS A 155 14.84 1.20 -3.18
N LEU A 156 14.92 2.45 -2.73
CA LEU A 156 16.01 2.87 -1.83
C LEU A 156 15.97 2.15 -0.49
N VAL A 157 14.78 1.95 0.07
CA VAL A 157 14.60 1.21 1.32
C VAL A 157 15.04 -0.24 1.14
N TYR A 158 14.54 -0.92 0.09
CA TYR A 158 14.88 -2.31 -0.21
C TYR A 158 16.39 -2.51 -0.45
N ASP A 159 17.04 -1.57 -1.14
CA ASP A 159 18.47 -1.62 -1.44
C ASP A 159 19.36 -1.23 -0.23
N GLY A 160 18.79 -0.95 0.94
CA GLY A 160 19.54 -0.54 2.13
C GLY A 160 20.12 0.88 2.05
N ARG A 161 19.55 1.75 1.20
CA ARG A 161 20.03 3.12 0.90
C ARG A 161 19.30 4.20 1.69
N TRP A 162 18.74 3.86 2.84
CA TRP A 162 18.00 4.76 3.72
C TRP A 162 18.79 6.04 4.09
N PHE A 163 20.08 5.91 4.39
CA PHE A 163 20.91 7.02 4.87
C PHE A 163 21.52 7.89 3.74
N THR A 164 21.02 7.76 2.50
CA THR A 164 21.56 8.52 1.36
C THR A 164 20.92 9.91 1.23
N PRO A 165 21.62 10.90 0.64
CA PRO A 165 21.03 12.22 0.35
C PRO A 165 19.75 12.14 -0.49
N LEU A 166 19.70 11.18 -1.42
CA LEU A 166 18.52 10.98 -2.26
C LEU A 166 17.30 10.54 -1.45
N CYS A 167 17.47 9.63 -0.48
CA CYS A 167 16.38 9.24 0.42
C CYS A 167 15.87 10.45 1.22
N LYS A 168 16.78 11.28 1.76
CA LYS A 168 16.41 12.53 2.44
C LYS A 168 15.60 13.48 1.53
N SER A 169 16.00 13.63 0.26
CA SER A 169 15.26 14.46 -0.70
C SER A 169 13.87 13.94 -1.01
N ILE A 170 13.70 12.62 -1.14
CA ILE A 170 12.38 12.00 -1.39
C ILE A 170 11.47 12.16 -0.18
N LEU A 171 11.98 11.97 1.04
CA LEU A 171 11.21 12.18 2.26
C LEU A 171 10.75 13.64 2.40
N ALA A 172 11.63 14.60 2.10
CA ALA A 172 11.27 16.02 2.13
C ALA A 172 10.18 16.38 1.10
N ALA A 173 10.24 15.82 -0.11
CA ALA A 173 9.19 16.02 -1.11
C ALA A 173 7.87 15.35 -0.69
N SER A 174 7.93 14.20 -0.02
CA SER A 174 6.75 13.49 0.48
C SER A 174 6.07 14.28 1.60
N GLU A 175 6.83 14.87 2.51
CA GLU A 175 6.31 15.73 3.60
C GLU A 175 5.55 16.96 3.05
N GLU A 176 6.06 17.57 1.97
CA GLU A 176 5.40 18.69 1.31
C GLU A 176 4.07 18.27 0.69
N LEU A 177 4.06 17.17 -0.07
CA LEU A 177 2.84 16.63 -0.69
C LEU A 177 1.80 16.19 0.36
N ALA A 178 2.25 15.82 1.56
CA ALA A 178 1.40 15.34 2.63
C ALA A 178 0.66 16.44 3.39
N GLN A 179 1.05 17.73 3.30
CA GLN A 179 0.51 18.80 4.16
C GLN A 179 -1.02 18.92 4.12
N ASP A 180 -1.63 18.73 2.94
CA ASP A 180 -3.07 18.81 2.72
C ASP A 180 -3.77 17.44 2.72
N VAL A 181 -3.03 16.35 2.96
CA VAL A 181 -3.58 14.99 3.07
C VAL A 181 -4.21 14.81 4.45
N ASN A 182 -5.36 15.45 4.64
CA ASN A 182 -6.18 15.36 5.84
C ASN A 182 -7.55 14.78 5.49
N GLY A 183 -8.05 13.82 6.24
CA GLY A 183 -9.34 13.21 5.94
C GLY A 183 -9.72 12.07 6.85
N GLU A 184 -10.87 11.48 6.57
CA GLU A 184 -11.38 10.32 7.30
C GLU A 184 -11.85 9.27 6.29
N VAL A 185 -11.50 8.02 6.55
CA VAL A 185 -11.74 6.90 5.65
C VAL A 185 -12.35 5.73 6.41
N VAL A 186 -13.37 5.12 5.84
CA VAL A 186 -13.96 3.88 6.35
C VAL A 186 -13.50 2.71 5.48
N VAL A 187 -12.79 1.77 6.08
CA VAL A 187 -12.26 0.57 5.43
C VAL A 187 -13.03 -0.66 5.90
N LYS A 188 -13.56 -1.42 4.95
CA LYS A 188 -14.20 -2.72 5.16
C LYS A 188 -13.14 -3.82 5.14
N LEU A 189 -13.06 -4.60 6.20
CA LEU A 189 -12.22 -5.79 6.34
C LEU A 189 -13.10 -7.03 6.12
N TYR A 190 -12.74 -7.85 5.13
CA TYR A 190 -13.52 -9.04 4.82
C TYR A 190 -12.70 -10.05 4.00
N LYS A 191 -12.59 -11.29 4.50
CA LYS A 191 -12.08 -12.46 3.74
C LYS A 191 -10.81 -12.14 2.93
N GLY A 192 -9.79 -11.63 3.61
CA GLY A 192 -8.48 -11.30 3.04
C GLY A 192 -8.34 -9.88 2.48
N GLN A 193 -9.41 -9.10 2.42
CA GLN A 193 -9.45 -7.80 1.76
C GLN A 193 -9.61 -6.65 2.75
N ALA A 194 -8.92 -5.54 2.47
CA ALA A 194 -9.18 -4.22 3.02
C ALA A 194 -9.70 -3.33 1.88
N ILE A 195 -10.95 -2.88 1.97
CA ILE A 195 -11.64 -2.17 0.88
C ILE A 195 -12.14 -0.84 1.41
N VAL A 196 -11.69 0.26 0.83
CA VAL A 196 -12.21 1.59 1.15
C VAL A 196 -13.66 1.71 0.69
N THR A 197 -14.55 2.07 1.61
CA THR A 197 -16.00 2.19 1.33
C THR A 197 -16.51 3.61 1.43
N GLN A 198 -15.90 4.45 2.27
CA GLN A 198 -16.24 5.86 2.42
C GLN A 198 -14.95 6.64 2.64
N LYS A 199 -14.93 7.89 2.15
CA LYS A 199 -13.82 8.82 2.33
C LYS A 199 -14.35 10.24 2.32
N ARG A 200 -13.80 11.10 3.17
CA ARG A 200 -14.08 12.54 3.18
C ARG A 200 -12.83 13.33 3.54
N SER A 201 -12.75 14.56 3.05
CA SER A 201 -11.67 15.48 3.35
C SER A 201 -12.18 16.91 3.29
N VAL A 202 -11.71 17.75 4.22
CA VAL A 202 -11.92 19.21 4.15
C VAL A 202 -11.06 19.87 3.08
N ASN A 203 -10.01 19.18 2.61
CA ASN A 203 -9.11 19.60 1.54
C ASN A 203 -9.52 19.00 0.18
N SER A 204 -10.74 18.48 0.03
CA SER A 204 -11.11 17.77 -1.18
C SER A 204 -11.20 18.69 -2.41
N LEU A 205 -10.58 18.26 -3.50
CA LEU A 205 -10.76 18.81 -4.84
C LEU A 205 -12.00 18.23 -5.55
N TYR A 206 -12.63 17.20 -4.98
CA TYR A 206 -13.90 16.69 -5.47
C TYR A 206 -15.02 17.62 -5.02
N SER A 207 -15.81 18.09 -5.99
CA SER A 207 -17.02 18.86 -5.74
C SER A 207 -18.19 18.19 -6.45
N GLU A 208 -19.23 17.85 -5.68
CA GLU A 208 -20.47 17.28 -6.22
C GLU A 208 -21.13 18.22 -7.23
N GLU A 209 -21.03 19.53 -7.02
CA GLU A 209 -21.58 20.55 -7.93
C GLU A 209 -20.90 20.54 -9.30
N PHE A 210 -19.59 20.31 -9.37
CA PHE A 210 -18.85 20.22 -10.63
C PHE A 210 -18.90 18.84 -11.29
N ALA A 211 -19.27 17.80 -10.53
CA ALA A 211 -19.31 16.41 -10.99
C ALA A 211 -20.71 15.90 -11.34
N THR A 212 -21.75 16.67 -11.02
CA THR A 212 -23.14 16.29 -11.29
C THR A 212 -23.42 16.19 -12.79
N PHE A 213 -24.39 15.34 -13.15
CA PHE A 213 -24.93 15.23 -14.50
C PHE A 213 -26.22 16.07 -14.70
N GLY A 214 -26.65 16.80 -13.66
CA GLY A 214 -27.81 17.70 -13.71
C GLY A 214 -27.50 19.04 -14.38
N GLU A 215 -28.50 19.93 -14.47
CA GLU A 215 -28.23 21.34 -14.82
C GLU A 215 -27.37 21.97 -13.73
N ASP A 216 -26.21 22.49 -14.12
CA ASP A 216 -25.32 23.26 -13.27
C ASP A 216 -24.95 24.59 -13.96
N GLU A 217 -24.56 25.58 -13.16
CA GLU A 217 -24.06 26.88 -13.64
C GLU A 217 -22.55 27.03 -13.41
N VAL A 218 -21.88 25.98 -12.92
CA VAL A 218 -20.49 26.05 -12.45
C VAL A 218 -19.49 25.60 -13.52
N TYR A 219 -19.93 24.84 -14.52
CA TYR A 219 -19.08 24.36 -15.60
C TYR A 219 -19.55 24.81 -16.99
N ASP A 220 -18.82 25.77 -17.59
CA ASP A 220 -19.06 26.19 -18.98
C ASP A 220 -18.48 25.16 -19.97
N GLN A 221 -19.37 24.29 -20.45
CA GLN A 221 -19.09 23.25 -21.44
C GLN A 221 -18.51 23.80 -22.76
N SER A 222 -18.75 25.07 -23.10
CA SER A 222 -18.24 25.67 -24.34
C SER A 222 -16.71 25.78 -24.37
N HIS A 223 -16.07 25.88 -23.20
CA HIS A 223 -14.62 25.90 -23.08
C HIS A 223 -13.96 24.60 -23.56
N ALA A 224 -14.66 23.46 -23.49
CA ALA A 224 -14.12 22.16 -23.86
C ALA A 224 -13.72 22.09 -25.34
N GLU A 225 -14.47 22.74 -26.24
CA GLU A 225 -14.15 22.73 -27.67
C GLU A 225 -12.78 23.37 -27.95
N GLY A 226 -12.55 24.56 -27.39
CA GLY A 226 -11.28 25.28 -27.53
C GLY A 226 -10.12 24.47 -26.95
N PHE A 227 -10.32 23.92 -25.75
CA PHE A 227 -9.35 23.05 -25.09
C PHE A 227 -8.97 21.84 -25.96
N ILE A 228 -9.95 21.07 -26.45
CA ILE A 228 -9.70 19.88 -27.27
C ILE A 228 -8.92 20.24 -28.55
N ARG A 229 -9.30 21.33 -29.22
CA ARG A 229 -8.64 21.79 -30.44
C ARG A 229 -7.16 22.15 -30.21
N LEU A 230 -6.85 22.82 -29.10
CA LEU A 230 -5.50 23.23 -28.74
C LEU A 230 -4.67 22.06 -28.18
N TYR A 231 -5.23 21.28 -27.26
CA TYR A 231 -4.56 20.13 -26.63
C TYR A 231 -4.16 19.07 -27.66
N SER A 232 -5.02 18.81 -28.65
CA SER A 232 -4.75 17.82 -29.71
C SER A 232 -3.92 18.35 -30.89
N LEU A 233 -3.57 19.65 -30.92
CA LEU A 233 -3.03 20.32 -32.11
C LEU A 233 -1.74 19.66 -32.62
N SER A 234 -0.79 19.35 -31.74
CA SER A 234 0.49 18.74 -32.11
C SER A 234 0.32 17.35 -32.73
N SER A 235 -0.55 16.52 -32.14
CA SER A 235 -0.90 15.19 -32.67
C SER A 235 -1.58 15.27 -34.03
N ARG A 236 -2.47 16.25 -34.22
CA ARG A 236 -3.14 16.49 -35.51
C ARG A 236 -2.15 16.91 -36.60
N ILE A 237 -1.21 17.81 -36.29
CA ILE A 237 -0.15 18.21 -37.22
C ILE A 237 0.71 17.02 -37.62
N ARG A 238 1.08 16.16 -36.66
CA ARG A 238 1.82 14.92 -36.93
C ARG A 238 1.10 14.05 -37.93
N ALA A 239 -0.18 13.74 -37.69
CA ALA A 239 -0.99 12.92 -38.59
C ALA A 239 -1.12 13.52 -40.00
N LEU A 240 -1.32 14.84 -40.10
CA LEU A 240 -1.38 15.55 -41.38
C LEU A 240 -0.05 15.47 -42.14
N ASN A 241 1.07 15.59 -41.45
CA ASN A 241 2.40 15.48 -42.07
C ASN A 241 2.70 14.04 -42.53
N GLU A 242 2.24 13.02 -41.80
CA GLU A 242 2.34 11.62 -42.21
C GLU A 242 1.47 11.32 -43.44
N ALA A 243 0.25 11.87 -43.50
CA ALA A 243 -0.63 11.72 -44.65
C ALA A 243 -0.04 12.33 -45.93
N LYS A 244 0.68 13.45 -45.83
CA LYS A 244 1.38 14.08 -46.97
C LYS A 244 2.55 13.27 -47.53
N LYS A 245 3.06 12.28 -46.78
CA LYS A 245 4.17 11.41 -47.20
C LYS A 245 3.69 10.17 -47.96
N LYS A 246 2.39 9.87 -47.94
CA LYS A 246 1.77 8.80 -48.73
C LYS A 246 1.35 9.35 -50.10
#